data_AF-A0A7X7H398-F1
#
_entry.id   AF-A0A7X7H398-F1
#
_cell.length_a   1.000
_cell.length_b   1.000
_cell.length_c   1.000
_cell.angle_alpha   90.00
_cell.angle_beta   90.00
_cell.angle_gamma   90.00
#
_symmetry.space_group_name_H-M   'P 1'
#
loop_
_entity.id
_entity.type
_entity.pdbx_description
1 polymer ?
#
loop_
_entity_poly.entity_id
_entity_poly.type
_entity_poly.pdbx_seq_one_letter_code
_entity_poly.pdbx_strand_id
1 'polypeptide(L)' 'MEPLFLNPYFRPKIWGGRKLKDIFNYDIPDGKVGEAWIISGYKDDASTVT' A
#
# COMPACT_ATOMS: atom_id res chain seq x y z
N MET A 1 5.24 -0.11 -25.52
CA MET A 1 4.51 0.51 -24.40
C MET A 1 3.70 -0.60 -23.77
N GLU A 2 3.92 -0.87 -22.50
CA GLU A 2 3.34 -2.00 -21.78
C GLU A 2 2.79 -1.54 -20.41
N PRO A 3 1.83 -2.28 -19.82
CA PRO A 3 1.30 -1.95 -18.50
C PRO A 3 2.38 -2.05 -17.42
N LEU A 4 2.38 -1.10 -16.49
CA LEU A 4 3.22 -1.14 -15.28
C LEU A 4 2.41 -1.66 -14.10
N PHE A 5 2.99 -2.58 -13.35
CA PHE A 5 2.48 -3.01 -12.04
C PHE A 5 3.25 -2.27 -10.94
N LEU A 6 2.56 -1.95 -9.85
CA LEU A 6 3.08 -1.08 -8.81
C LEU A 6 3.03 -1.77 -7.45
N ASN A 7 4.12 -1.63 -6.70
CA ASN A 7 4.16 -1.92 -5.29
C ASN A 7 3.59 -0.72 -4.52
N PRO A 8 2.55 -0.93 -3.69
CA PRO A 8 1.97 0.14 -2.90
C PRO A 8 2.87 0.52 -1.73
N TYR A 9 2.77 1.78 -1.30
CA TYR A 9 3.25 2.20 0.01
C TYR A 9 2.14 2.00 1.06
N PHE A 10 2.44 1.32 2.17
CA PHE A 10 1.48 1.06 3.24
C PHE A 10 1.64 2.04 4.39
N ARG A 11 0.59 2.82 4.68
CA ARG A 11 0.65 3.89 5.68
C ARG A 11 -0.07 3.52 6.98
N PRO A 12 0.60 3.65 8.14
CA PRO A 12 -0.05 3.46 9.44
C PRO A 12 -1.10 4.55 9.73
N LYS A 13 -2.22 4.17 10.35
CA LYS A 13 -3.27 5.08 10.83
C LYS A 13 -3.85 4.58 12.15
N ILE A 14 -4.33 5.49 13.00
CA ILE A 14 -4.94 5.13 14.30
C ILE A 14 -6.18 4.23 14.15
N TRP A 15 -6.91 4.42 13.05
CA TRP A 15 -8.08 3.65 12.62
C TRP A 15 -7.71 2.49 11.70
N GLY A 16 -6.42 2.27 11.44
CA GLY A 16 -5.92 1.17 10.63
C GLY A 16 -6.18 -0.18 11.27
N GLY A 17 -6.09 -1.22 10.44
CA GLY A 17 -6.39 -2.60 10.83
C GLY A 17 -5.75 -3.57 9.84
N ARG A 18 -6.40 -4.72 9.62
CA ARG A 18 -5.85 -5.78 8.74
C ARG A 18 -6.68 -6.05 7.49
N LYS A 19 -7.75 -5.27 7.24
CA LYS A 19 -8.64 -5.46 6.07
C LYS A 19 -7.90 -5.46 4.72
N LEU A 20 -6.81 -4.71 4.56
CA LEU A 20 -6.01 -4.73 3.34
C LEU A 20 -5.40 -6.13 3.08
N LYS A 21 -4.98 -6.82 4.14
CA LYS A 21 -4.55 -8.22 4.07
C LYS A 21 -5.75 -9.15 3.90
N ASP A 22 -6.79 -8.99 4.70
CA ASP A 22 -7.87 -9.99 4.75
C ASP A 22 -8.77 -9.99 3.50
N ILE A 23 -8.96 -8.83 2.87
CA ILE A 23 -9.88 -8.65 1.73
C ILE A 23 -9.14 -8.66 0.40
N PHE A 24 -7.97 -8.00 0.35
CA PHE A 24 -7.20 -7.83 -0.89
C PHE A 24 -5.94 -8.68 -0.93
N ASN A 25 -5.70 -9.48 0.11
CA ASN A 25 -4.58 -10.41 0.20
C ASN A 25 -3.21 -9.74 0.09
N TYR A 26 -3.11 -8.46 0.48
CA TYR A 26 -1.84 -7.74 0.52
C TYR A 26 -0.95 -8.27 1.64
N ASP A 27 0.34 -8.38 1.34
CA ASP A 27 1.37 -8.49 2.37
C ASP A 27 1.68 -7.10 2.92
N ILE A 28 1.29 -6.84 4.17
CA ILE A 28 1.38 -5.52 4.80
C ILE A 28 2.11 -5.64 6.14
N PRO A 29 2.96 -4.65 6.50
CA PRO A 29 3.77 -4.70 7.72
C PRO A 29 2.91 -4.81 8.98
N ASP A 30 3.52 -5.22 10.09
CA ASP A 30 2.85 -5.33 11.39
C ASP A 30 2.30 -3.98 11.88
N GLY A 31 1.24 -4.04 12.70
CA GLY A 31 0.57 -2.88 13.26
C GLY A 31 -0.70 -2.46 12.51
N LYS A 32 -1.12 -1.21 12.77
CA LYS A 32 -2.38 -0.64 12.26
C LYS A 32 -2.17 0.04 10.91
N VAL A 33 -2.26 -0.74 9.84
CA VAL A 33 -2.19 -0.22 8.46
C VAL A 33 -3.58 0.28 8.06
N GLY A 34 -3.68 1.56 7.71
CA GLY A 34 -4.96 2.18 7.33
C GLY A 34 -5.11 2.37 5.84
N GLU A 35 -4.03 2.69 5.14
CA GLU A 35 -4.06 3.08 3.73
C GLU A 35 -3.02 2.28 2.94
N ALA A 36 -3.37 1.94 1.71
CA ALA A 36 -2.45 1.47 0.68
C ALA A 36 -2.41 2.53 -0.44
N TRP A 37 -1.25 3.14 -0.65
CA TRP A 37 -1.04 4.15 -1.68
C TRP A 37 -0.47 3.43 -2.92
N ILE A 38 -1.36 2.98 -3.81
CA ILE A 38 -1.06 2.07 -4.93
C ILE A 38 -0.50 2.82 -6.15
N ILE A 39 -1.10 3.97 -6.49
CA ILE A 39 -0.61 4.88 -7.53
C ILE A 39 -0.29 6.19 -6.82
N SER A 40 0.98 6.38 -6.46
CA SER A 40 1.43 7.54 -5.70
C SER A 40 2.72 8.08 -6.26
N GLY A 41 2.73 9.38 -6.57
CA GLY A 41 3.93 10.16 -6.85
C GLY A 41 4.35 11.04 -5.68
N TYR A 42 3.82 10.80 -4.46
CA TYR A 42 4.19 11.60 -3.30
C TYR A 42 5.59 11.22 -2.85
N LYS A 43 6.51 12.18 -2.89
CA LYS A 43 7.95 12.03 -2.69
C LYS A 43 8.41 10.78 -1.93
N ASP A 44 8.24 10.75 -0.61
CA ASP A 44 8.79 9.69 0.26
C ASP A 44 7.84 8.49 0.41
N ASP A 45 6.60 8.62 -0.08
CA ASP A 45 5.54 7.60 -0.03
C ASP A 45 5.07 7.24 -1.46
N ALA A 46 6.00 7.18 -2.40
CA ALA A 46 5.73 6.87 -3.80
C ALA A 46 5.60 5.36 -4.01
N SER A 47 4.73 4.97 -4.94
CA SER A 47 4.64 3.58 -5.41
C SER A 47 5.79 3.28 -6.37
N THR A 48 6.37 2.09 -6.29
CA THR A 48 7.49 1.67 -7.16
C THR A 48 7.03 0.64 -8.19
N VAL A 49 7.65 0.63 -9.38
CA VAL A 49 7.36 -0.38 -10.41
C VAL A 49 7.86 -1.75 -9.95
N THR A 50 7.06 -2.78 -10.18
CA THR A 50 7.38 -4.19 -9.88
C THR A 50 7.71 -4.95 -11.15
#